data_AF-A0AAE0EQJ5-F1
#
_entry.id   AF-A0AAE0EQJ5-F1
#
_cell.length_a   1.000
_cell.length_b   1.000
_cell.length_c   1.000
_cell.angle_alpha   90.00
_cell.angle_beta   90.00
_cell.angle_gamma   90.00
#
_symmetry.space_group_name_H-M   'P 1'
#
loop_
_entity.id
_entity.type
_entity.pdbx_description
1 polymer ?
#
loop_
_entity_poly.entity_id
_entity_poly.type
_entity_poly.pdbx_seq_one_letter_code
_entity_poly.pdbx_strand_id
1 'polypeptide(L)'
;MSALSRGSPLQASSKNGSDLESDHTGPTPGEIRSNRAAVRAGHAIMGIGTGMEETEVVAYGTRVIKPVNPPAGSGSPFAEVKKAGLDDGDIIACVVEREDGSYSPYEVVEVDSEDHPGEVAYSFRLRETSSRAIIDLTNDTKTHLEVVRVQNAPKWIGFRASAAGNRFLQARRRGLDRMRFYSTQFGTFEQWEFSNGEPSTKVSFSRLKLFFKNRRLPMFELRVEVVRIGHAERSEYASAGLQLGSDGSSEQQNVMRAMSGLLTKEWYSFVEKEVKTRKVCRSRCRLEILHARDL
;
A
#
# COMPACT_ATOMS: atom_id res chain seq x y z
N MET A 1 -36.37 52.70 45.08
CA MET A 1 -37.27 51.57 45.34
C MET A 1 -36.48 50.29 45.18
N SER A 2 -36.37 49.53 46.29
CA SER A 2 -36.07 48.10 46.41
C SER A 2 -34.77 47.53 45.81
N ALA A 3 -34.02 46.64 46.45
CA ALA A 3 -33.83 46.23 47.83
C ALA A 3 -32.55 45.37 47.82
N LEU A 4 -31.72 45.51 48.85
CA LEU A 4 -30.58 44.62 49.14
C LEU A 4 -31.10 43.25 49.60
N SER A 5 -30.39 42.17 49.28
CA SER A 5 -30.45 40.95 50.09
C SER A 5 -29.07 40.31 50.26
N ARG A 6 -28.67 40.19 51.53
CA ARG A 6 -27.53 39.44 52.06
C ARG A 6 -27.95 38.00 52.33
N GLY A 7 -27.00 37.08 52.47
CA GLY A 7 -27.23 35.79 53.15
C GLY A 7 -26.21 34.70 52.83
N SER A 8 -25.26 34.50 53.74
CA SER A 8 -24.22 33.44 53.79
C SER A 8 -24.77 32.14 54.45
N PRO A 9 -23.98 31.25 55.10
CA PRO A 9 -23.00 30.23 54.65
C PRO A 9 -23.20 28.82 55.31
N LEU A 10 -22.19 27.91 55.16
CA LEU A 10 -21.86 26.71 56.01
C LEU A 10 -22.82 25.49 55.93
N GLN A 11 -22.50 24.19 56.09
CA GLN A 11 -21.47 23.32 56.71
C GLN A 11 -21.58 21.91 56.02
N ALA A 12 -20.52 21.13 55.74
CA ALA A 12 -19.72 20.21 56.58
C ALA A 12 -20.35 18.84 56.98
N SER A 13 -19.51 17.79 56.92
CA SER A 13 -19.61 16.44 57.56
C SER A 13 -20.56 15.42 56.89
N SER A 14 -20.39 14.09 56.87
CA SER A 14 -19.51 13.08 57.52
C SER A 14 -19.70 11.74 56.73
N LYS A 15 -18.66 10.95 56.44
CA LYS A 15 -18.15 9.75 57.15
C LYS A 15 -18.99 8.44 57.08
N ASN A 16 -18.22 7.36 56.84
CA ASN A 16 -18.40 5.93 57.21
C ASN A 16 -19.36 5.09 56.34
N GLY A 17 -19.11 3.81 56.03
CA GLY A 17 -18.05 2.86 56.41
C GLY A 17 -18.44 1.42 55.98
N SER A 18 -17.53 0.47 56.24
CA SER A 18 -17.61 -1.02 56.23
C SER A 18 -17.87 -1.72 54.89
N ASP A 19 -16.96 -2.53 54.34
CA ASP A 19 -16.39 -3.82 54.81
C ASP A 19 -17.44 -4.92 55.04
N LEU A 20 -17.37 -5.97 54.20
CA LEU A 20 -17.73 -7.34 54.56
C LEU A 20 -17.13 -8.33 53.54
N GLU A 21 -16.20 -9.13 54.06
CA GLU A 21 -15.66 -10.36 53.48
C GLU A 21 -16.74 -11.44 53.38
N SER A 22 -16.61 -12.35 52.40
CA SER A 22 -16.82 -13.79 52.65
C SER A 22 -16.21 -14.63 51.53
N ASP A 23 -15.18 -15.40 51.91
CA ASP A 23 -14.65 -16.57 51.22
C ASP A 23 -15.69 -17.68 51.08
N HIS A 24 -15.67 -18.42 49.96
CA HIS A 24 -15.91 -19.88 49.98
C HIS A 24 -15.19 -20.59 48.82
N THR A 25 -14.59 -21.72 49.21
CA THR A 25 -13.72 -22.69 48.53
C THR A 25 -14.39 -23.54 47.44
N GLY A 26 -13.59 -24.08 46.48
CA GLY A 26 -13.94 -24.92 45.30
C GLY A 26 -14.52 -26.34 45.58
N PRO A 27 -14.38 -27.40 44.73
CA PRO A 27 -13.47 -27.60 43.58
C PRO A 27 -14.02 -28.34 42.30
N THR A 28 -13.37 -28.10 41.14
CA THR A 28 -12.97 -29.01 39.99
C THR A 28 -13.99 -29.98 39.29
N PRO A 29 -13.60 -30.83 38.29
CA PRO A 29 -13.92 -30.65 36.86
C PRO A 29 -14.72 -31.82 36.22
N GLY A 30 -15.38 -31.61 35.08
CA GLY A 30 -16.10 -32.72 34.41
C GLY A 30 -16.56 -32.42 32.99
N GLU A 31 -16.14 -33.30 32.08
CA GLU A 31 -16.47 -33.40 30.66
C GLU A 31 -17.99 -33.43 30.39
N ILE A 32 -18.48 -32.71 29.38
CA ILE A 32 -19.61 -33.18 28.56
C ILE A 32 -19.38 -32.78 27.09
N ARG A 33 -19.14 -33.79 26.26
CA ARG A 33 -19.28 -33.77 24.79
C ARG A 33 -20.75 -33.56 24.39
N SER A 34 -20.94 -33.11 23.15
CA SER A 34 -21.93 -33.65 22.18
C SER A 34 -22.96 -32.65 21.64
N ASN A 35 -22.81 -32.42 20.33
CA ASN A 35 -23.83 -32.41 19.28
C ASN A 35 -25.07 -31.50 19.41
N ARG A 36 -25.15 -30.52 18.49
CA ARG A 36 -26.36 -30.34 17.69
C ARG A 36 -26.08 -29.73 16.32
N ALA A 37 -25.96 -30.60 15.32
CA ALA A 37 -26.39 -30.32 13.97
C ALA A 37 -27.92 -30.49 13.91
N ALA A 38 -28.63 -29.59 13.20
CA ALA A 38 -29.64 -29.93 12.19
C ALA A 38 -30.56 -28.73 11.83
N VAL A 39 -30.52 -28.38 10.54
CA VAL A 39 -31.64 -28.30 9.60
C VAL A 39 -32.81 -27.32 9.89
N ARG A 40 -32.96 -26.33 8.99
CA ARG A 40 -34.19 -25.97 8.24
C ARG A 40 -33.79 -24.92 7.19
N ALA A 41 -33.74 -25.23 5.90
CA ALA A 41 -34.83 -25.47 4.95
C ALA A 41 -35.69 -24.22 4.66
N GLY A 42 -35.52 -23.68 3.46
CA GLY A 42 -36.60 -23.19 2.60
C GLY A 42 -37.00 -21.72 2.77
N HIS A 43 -36.58 -20.88 1.82
CA HIS A 43 -37.48 -19.95 1.14
C HIS A 43 -36.91 -19.62 -0.25
N ALA A 44 -37.59 -20.13 -1.28
CA ALA A 44 -37.48 -19.65 -2.63
C ALA A 44 -38.53 -18.55 -2.82
N ILE A 45 -38.12 -17.38 -3.33
CA ILE A 45 -39.03 -16.40 -3.93
C ILE A 45 -38.43 -16.00 -5.28
N MET A 46 -39.19 -16.30 -6.34
CA MET A 46 -39.00 -15.81 -7.69
C MET A 46 -39.28 -14.30 -7.75
N GLY A 47 -38.52 -13.57 -8.57
CA GLY A 47 -38.80 -12.17 -8.84
C GLY A 47 -37.85 -11.48 -9.82
N ILE A 48 -38.00 -11.82 -11.10
CA ILE A 48 -38.05 -10.90 -12.26
C ILE A 48 -37.11 -9.68 -12.26
N GLY A 49 -36.02 -9.81 -13.02
CA GLY A 49 -35.66 -8.96 -14.17
C GLY A 49 -35.45 -7.46 -13.97
N THR A 50 -34.20 -7.03 -14.16
CA THR A 50 -33.83 -5.94 -15.10
C THR A 50 -32.34 -6.08 -15.42
N GLY A 51 -32.01 -6.02 -16.72
CA GLY A 51 -30.66 -6.17 -17.23
C GLY A 51 -29.68 -5.18 -16.59
N MET A 52 -28.57 -5.73 -16.10
CA MET A 52 -27.36 -4.97 -15.85
C MET A 52 -26.38 -5.37 -16.93
N GLU A 53 -25.90 -4.34 -17.63
CA GLU A 53 -24.91 -4.39 -18.69
C GLU A 53 -23.72 -5.25 -18.26
N GLU A 54 -23.34 -6.19 -19.13
CA GLU A 54 -22.02 -6.83 -19.08
C GLU A 54 -20.99 -5.70 -19.12
N THR A 55 -20.43 -5.37 -17.95
CA THR A 55 -19.28 -4.50 -17.87
C THR A 55 -18.12 -5.33 -18.37
N GLU A 56 -17.82 -5.17 -19.67
CA GLU A 56 -16.64 -5.72 -20.30
C GLU A 56 -15.43 -5.23 -19.49
N VAL A 57 -14.86 -6.13 -18.67
CA VAL A 57 -13.57 -5.89 -18.02
C VAL A 57 -12.56 -5.94 -19.15
N VAL A 58 -12.32 -4.78 -19.76
CA VAL A 58 -11.24 -4.60 -20.74
C VAL A 58 -9.94 -4.90 -20.00
N ALA A 59 -9.43 -6.11 -20.17
CA ALA A 59 -8.11 -6.50 -19.70
C ALA A 59 -7.08 -5.69 -20.50
N TYR A 60 -6.75 -4.50 -20.01
CA TYR A 60 -5.79 -3.62 -20.65
C TYR A 60 -4.41 -4.28 -20.70
N GLY A 61 -4.07 -4.78 -21.90
CA GLY A 61 -2.73 -4.92 -22.42
C GLY A 61 -1.79 -5.81 -21.60
N THR A 62 -1.86 -7.12 -21.81
CA THR A 62 -0.75 -8.02 -21.51
C THR A 62 0.45 -7.56 -22.34
N ARG A 63 1.47 -6.97 -21.68
CA ARG A 63 2.67 -6.49 -22.36
C ARG A 63 3.41 -7.66 -22.99
N VAL A 64 3.98 -7.43 -24.16
CA VAL A 64 4.90 -8.38 -24.78
C VAL A 64 6.18 -8.39 -23.96
N ILE A 65 6.27 -9.32 -23.01
CA ILE A 65 7.55 -9.72 -22.44
C ILE A 65 8.29 -10.37 -23.62
N LYS A 66 9.38 -9.76 -24.09
CA LYS A 66 10.26 -10.45 -25.03
C LYS A 66 11.08 -11.45 -24.21
N PRO A 67 10.80 -12.78 -24.29
CA PRO A 67 11.67 -13.74 -23.64
C PRO A 67 13.05 -13.58 -24.26
N VAL A 68 14.07 -13.37 -23.42
CA VAL A 68 15.45 -13.41 -23.90
C VAL A 68 15.75 -14.87 -24.17
N ASN A 69 15.86 -15.24 -25.45
CA ASN A 69 16.19 -16.61 -25.84
C ASN A 69 17.49 -17.04 -25.15
N PRO A 70 17.50 -18.13 -24.37
CA PRO A 70 18.72 -18.61 -23.73
C PRO A 70 19.74 -19.04 -24.80
N PRO A 71 21.04 -18.77 -24.61
CA PRO A 71 22.07 -19.45 -25.38
C PRO A 71 21.99 -20.96 -25.10
N ALA A 72 21.98 -21.77 -26.15
CA ALA A 72 21.92 -23.22 -26.03
C ALA A 72 23.13 -23.74 -25.22
N GLY A 73 22.89 -24.27 -24.01
CA GLY A 73 23.90 -25.03 -23.26
C GLY A 73 24.09 -24.72 -21.77
N SER A 74 23.40 -23.75 -21.15
CA SER A 74 23.55 -23.51 -19.71
C SER A 74 22.59 -24.39 -18.89
N GLY A 75 23.12 -25.31 -18.07
CA GLY A 75 22.36 -26.14 -17.11
C GLY A 75 21.72 -25.38 -15.94
N SER A 76 21.60 -24.06 -16.04
CA SER A 76 20.76 -23.24 -15.16
C SER A 76 19.39 -23.12 -15.83
N PRO A 77 18.27 -23.37 -15.13
CA PRO A 77 16.94 -23.25 -15.71
C PRO A 77 16.54 -21.80 -16.08
N PHE A 78 17.44 -20.84 -15.93
CA PHE A 78 17.20 -19.43 -16.17
C PHE A 78 18.09 -18.92 -17.30
N ALA A 79 17.49 -18.43 -18.39
CA ALA A 79 18.18 -17.68 -19.44
C ALA A 79 18.87 -16.47 -18.80
N GLU A 80 20.21 -16.50 -18.74
CA GLU A 80 20.95 -15.63 -17.84
C GLU A 80 21.13 -14.21 -18.44
N VAL A 81 20.13 -13.34 -18.24
CA VAL A 81 20.23 -11.92 -18.61
C VAL A 81 21.19 -11.22 -17.66
N LYS A 82 22.48 -11.24 -17.99
CA LYS A 82 23.51 -10.50 -17.25
C LYS A 82 23.50 -9.04 -17.66
N LYS A 83 23.03 -8.18 -16.76
CA LYS A 83 23.05 -6.73 -16.94
C LYS A 83 23.57 -6.08 -15.66
N ALA A 84 24.29 -4.98 -15.80
CA ALA A 84 24.81 -4.25 -14.66
C ALA A 84 23.77 -3.27 -14.10
N GLY A 85 23.87 -2.97 -12.79
CA GLY A 85 22.89 -2.13 -12.11
C GLY A 85 21.49 -2.74 -12.05
N LEU A 86 20.46 -1.93 -11.79
CA LEU A 86 19.05 -2.32 -11.85
C LEU A 86 18.24 -1.16 -12.42
N ASP A 87 17.86 -1.21 -13.68
CA ASP A 87 17.32 -0.05 -14.40
C ASP A 87 15.79 -0.06 -14.45
N ASP A 88 15.24 1.11 -14.81
CA ASP A 88 13.83 1.26 -15.16
C ASP A 88 13.44 0.27 -16.27
N GLY A 89 12.30 -0.40 -16.11
CA GLY A 89 11.76 -1.41 -17.03
C GLY A 89 12.31 -2.83 -16.83
N ASP A 90 13.34 -3.04 -16.00
CA ASP A 90 13.83 -4.39 -15.72
C ASP A 90 12.74 -5.25 -15.05
N ILE A 91 12.55 -6.48 -15.54
CA ILE A 91 11.64 -7.47 -14.93
C ILE A 91 12.45 -8.41 -14.05
N ILE A 92 12.06 -8.47 -12.78
CA ILE A 92 12.73 -9.26 -11.76
C ILE A 92 11.76 -10.17 -11.01
N ALA A 93 12.29 -11.20 -10.38
CA ALA A 93 11.64 -11.95 -9.32
C ALA A 93 12.42 -11.79 -8.02
N CYS A 94 11.71 -11.67 -6.89
CA CYS A 94 12.32 -11.66 -5.57
C CYS A 94 12.22 -13.05 -4.96
N VAL A 95 13.36 -13.63 -4.58
CA VAL A 95 13.41 -14.96 -3.95
C VAL A 95 14.10 -14.89 -2.59
N VAL A 96 13.76 -15.84 -1.72
CA VAL A 96 14.41 -16.05 -0.42
C VAL A 96 15.00 -17.44 -0.39
N GLU A 97 16.27 -17.50 0.03
CA GLU A 97 16.96 -18.75 0.36
C GLU A 97 16.40 -19.31 1.67
N ARG A 98 15.97 -20.56 1.65
CA ARG A 98 15.53 -21.30 2.84
C ARG A 98 16.71 -22.04 3.46
N GLU A 99 16.53 -22.49 4.70
CA GLU A 99 17.56 -23.23 5.45
C GLU A 99 17.96 -24.55 4.77
N ASP A 100 17.06 -25.16 4.01
CA ASP A 100 17.32 -26.38 3.24
C ASP A 100 18.04 -26.14 1.90
N GLY A 101 18.45 -24.89 1.63
CA GLY A 101 19.08 -24.46 0.39
C GLY A 101 18.12 -24.29 -0.79
N SER A 102 16.82 -24.53 -0.59
CA SER A 102 15.81 -24.24 -1.62
C SER A 102 15.52 -22.74 -1.69
N TYR A 103 14.89 -22.31 -2.78
CA TYR A 103 14.46 -20.93 -2.96
C TYR A 103 12.94 -20.84 -3.02
N SER A 104 12.39 -19.81 -2.38
CA SER A 104 10.97 -19.48 -2.45
C SER A 104 10.78 -18.10 -3.03
N PRO A 105 10.04 -17.96 -4.14
CA PRO A 105 9.73 -16.66 -4.69
C PRO A 105 8.68 -15.96 -3.83
N TYR A 106 8.74 -14.64 -3.82
CA TYR A 106 7.54 -13.86 -3.55
C TYR A 106 6.64 -13.86 -4.77
N GLU A 107 5.34 -13.85 -4.53
CA GLU A 107 4.32 -13.80 -5.57
C GLU A 107 3.19 -12.82 -5.22
N VAL A 108 2.48 -12.41 -6.26
CA VAL A 108 1.22 -11.69 -6.15
C VAL A 108 0.10 -12.69 -5.88
N VAL A 109 -0.60 -12.49 -4.76
CA VAL A 109 -1.76 -13.29 -4.36
C VAL A 109 -2.99 -12.40 -4.28
N GLU A 110 -4.08 -12.81 -4.93
CA GLU A 110 -5.39 -12.18 -4.76
C GLU A 110 -5.96 -12.53 -3.38
N VAL A 111 -6.40 -11.51 -2.67
CA VAL A 111 -6.97 -11.62 -1.31
C VAL A 111 -8.20 -10.73 -1.22
N ASP A 112 -9.10 -11.02 -0.29
CA ASP A 112 -10.23 -10.13 -0.02
C ASP A 112 -9.72 -8.79 0.53
N SER A 113 -10.25 -7.68 0.01
CA SER A 113 -9.89 -6.35 0.45
C SER A 113 -10.44 -6.06 1.85
N GLU A 114 -9.52 -5.85 2.81
CA GLU A 114 -9.88 -5.41 4.17
C GLU A 114 -10.49 -4.00 4.20
N ASP A 115 -10.11 -3.14 3.24
CA ASP A 115 -10.55 -1.74 3.20
C ASP A 115 -11.93 -1.60 2.51
N HIS A 116 -12.24 -2.50 1.57
CA HIS A 116 -13.44 -2.47 0.72
C HIS A 116 -14.03 -3.88 0.58
N PRO A 117 -14.96 -4.29 1.48
CA PRO A 117 -15.56 -5.62 1.43
C PRO A 117 -16.19 -5.93 0.06
N GLY A 118 -15.83 -7.09 -0.50
CA GLY A 118 -16.27 -7.51 -1.84
C GLY A 118 -15.34 -7.10 -2.98
N GLU A 119 -14.29 -6.32 -2.72
CA GLU A 119 -13.24 -6.03 -3.69
C GLU A 119 -12.03 -6.96 -3.53
N VAL A 120 -11.31 -7.16 -4.63
CA VAL A 120 -10.04 -7.90 -4.64
C VAL A 120 -8.88 -6.95 -4.32
N ALA A 121 -8.05 -7.35 -3.37
CA ALA A 121 -6.74 -6.77 -3.11
C ALA A 121 -5.63 -7.73 -3.55
N TYR A 122 -4.43 -7.19 -3.71
CA TYR A 122 -3.27 -7.96 -4.17
C TYR A 122 -2.17 -7.89 -3.11
N SER A 123 -1.87 -9.01 -2.47
CA SER A 123 -0.80 -9.12 -1.47
C SER A 123 0.49 -9.62 -2.10
N PHE A 124 1.63 -9.18 -1.56
CA PHE A 124 2.96 -9.66 -1.94
C PHE A 124 3.47 -10.61 -0.86
N ARG A 125 3.36 -11.92 -1.11
CA ARG A 125 3.62 -12.95 -0.10
C ARG A 125 4.69 -13.92 -0.57
N LEU A 126 5.41 -14.50 0.39
CA LEU A 126 6.33 -15.59 0.10
C LEU A 126 5.51 -16.83 -0.27
N ARG A 127 5.81 -17.47 -1.40
CA ARG A 127 5.18 -18.73 -1.78
C ARG A 127 5.58 -19.84 -0.81
N GLU A 128 4.58 -20.52 -0.28
CA GLU A 128 4.77 -21.71 0.53
C GLU A 128 5.05 -22.91 -0.38
N THR A 129 6.27 -23.05 -0.87
CA THR A 129 6.66 -24.24 -1.63
C THR A 129 6.91 -25.41 -0.66
N SER A 130 6.14 -26.48 -0.77
CA SER A 130 6.25 -27.67 0.10
C SER A 130 7.25 -28.72 -0.39
N SER A 131 7.98 -28.46 -1.47
CA SER A 131 8.96 -29.40 -2.04
C SER A 131 10.11 -28.68 -2.75
N ARG A 132 11.20 -29.42 -3.03
CA ARG A 132 12.32 -29.01 -3.90
C ARG A 132 11.92 -28.88 -5.38
N ALA A 133 10.67 -28.50 -5.65
CA ALA A 133 10.18 -28.28 -7.00
C ALA A 133 11.04 -27.21 -7.67
N ILE A 134 11.46 -27.50 -8.90
CA ILE A 134 12.13 -26.52 -9.74
C ILE A 134 11.08 -25.48 -10.12
N ILE A 135 11.25 -24.25 -9.63
CA ILE A 135 10.33 -23.16 -9.91
C ILE A 135 10.82 -22.45 -11.17
N ASP A 136 10.02 -22.52 -12.23
CA ASP A 136 10.26 -21.76 -13.45
C ASP A 136 9.75 -20.32 -13.30
N LEU A 137 10.64 -19.46 -12.80
CA LEU A 137 10.37 -18.03 -12.62
C LEU A 137 10.12 -17.30 -13.95
N THR A 138 10.53 -17.85 -15.10
CA THR A 138 10.40 -17.15 -16.38
C THR A 138 8.97 -17.15 -16.88
N ASN A 139 8.25 -18.25 -16.67
CA ASN A 139 6.84 -18.40 -17.06
C ASN A 139 5.85 -18.03 -15.95
N ASP A 140 6.33 -17.82 -14.73
CA ASP A 140 5.51 -17.51 -13.57
C ASP A 140 5.28 -16.01 -13.39
N THR A 141 4.33 -15.48 -14.15
CA THR A 141 4.02 -14.05 -14.19
C THR A 141 3.57 -13.45 -12.85
N LYS A 142 3.11 -14.27 -11.90
CA LYS A 142 2.76 -13.81 -10.54
C LYS A 142 3.99 -13.44 -9.71
N THR A 143 5.18 -13.89 -10.11
CA THR A 143 6.44 -13.56 -9.43
C THR A 143 7.13 -12.34 -10.04
N HIS A 144 6.63 -11.83 -11.16
CA HIS A 144 7.29 -10.77 -11.93
C HIS A 144 6.98 -9.38 -11.36
N LEU A 145 8.05 -8.65 -11.09
CA LEU A 145 8.03 -7.24 -10.73
C LEU A 145 8.79 -6.44 -11.78
N GLU A 146 8.13 -5.42 -12.32
CA GLU A 146 8.78 -4.39 -13.10
C GLU A 146 9.40 -3.36 -12.16
N VAL A 147 10.68 -3.08 -12.39
CA VAL A 147 11.40 -1.99 -11.75
C VAL A 147 11.00 -0.67 -12.39
N VAL A 148 10.61 0.29 -11.56
CA VAL A 148 10.27 1.65 -12.01
C VAL A 148 11.15 2.66 -11.27
N ARG A 149 11.73 3.63 -11.97
CA ARG A 149 12.56 4.69 -11.37
C ARG A 149 12.05 6.08 -11.76
N VAL A 150 12.16 7.02 -10.81
CA VAL A 150 11.87 8.44 -11.11
C VAL A 150 13.09 9.06 -11.79
N GLN A 151 12.93 9.55 -13.02
CA GLN A 151 14.02 10.19 -13.77
C GLN A 151 14.67 11.36 -13.00
N ASN A 152 13.85 12.19 -12.35
CA ASN A 152 14.31 13.36 -11.60
C ASN A 152 14.79 13.05 -10.17
N ALA A 153 14.66 11.80 -9.73
CA ALA A 153 15.05 11.37 -8.39
C ALA A 153 15.50 9.90 -8.42
N PRO A 154 16.68 9.59 -9.01
CA PRO A 154 17.10 8.23 -9.35
C PRO A 154 17.31 7.33 -8.14
N LYS A 155 17.41 7.92 -6.94
CA LYS A 155 17.50 7.22 -5.66
C LYS A 155 16.29 6.32 -5.38
N TRP A 156 15.11 6.73 -5.85
CA TRP A 156 13.86 6.04 -5.55
C TRP A 156 13.52 5.00 -6.61
N ILE A 157 13.26 3.78 -6.14
CA ILE A 157 12.82 2.65 -6.95
C ILE A 157 11.42 2.21 -6.50
N GLY A 158 10.59 1.83 -7.46
CA GLY A 158 9.27 1.26 -7.28
C GLY A 158 9.20 -0.12 -7.90
N PHE A 159 8.31 -0.95 -7.38
CA PHE A 159 8.05 -2.28 -7.93
C PHE A 159 6.59 -2.35 -8.37
N ARG A 160 6.36 -2.61 -9.65
CA ARG A 160 5.03 -2.72 -10.24
C ARG A 160 4.79 -4.15 -10.69
N ALA A 161 3.59 -4.69 -10.46
CA ALA A 161 3.25 -6.03 -10.90
C ALA A 161 2.11 -6.02 -11.91
N SER A 162 2.30 -6.69 -13.05
CA SER A 162 1.24 -6.89 -14.06
C SER A 162 0.10 -7.74 -13.50
N ALA A 163 0.44 -8.80 -12.74
CA ALA A 163 -0.51 -9.66 -12.05
C ALA A 163 -1.38 -8.94 -11.01
N ALA A 164 -1.00 -7.72 -10.60
CA ALA A 164 -1.78 -6.86 -9.71
C ALA A 164 -2.43 -5.68 -10.44
N GLY A 165 -2.70 -5.80 -11.75
CA GLY A 165 -3.29 -4.73 -12.55
C GLY A 165 -2.38 -3.50 -12.66
N ASN A 166 -1.07 -3.71 -12.81
CA ASN A 166 -0.05 -2.64 -12.90
C ASN A 166 0.01 -1.72 -11.68
N ARG A 167 -0.35 -2.23 -10.50
CA ARG A 167 -0.23 -1.51 -9.22
C ARG A 167 1.19 -1.62 -8.64
N PHE A 168 1.54 -0.67 -7.79
CA PHE A 168 2.81 -0.55 -7.11
C PHE A 168 2.80 -1.20 -5.74
N LEU A 169 3.92 -1.83 -5.40
CA LEU A 169 4.20 -2.43 -4.10
C LEU A 169 4.36 -1.35 -3.02
N GLN A 170 3.48 -1.42 -2.03
CA GLN A 170 3.39 -0.51 -0.91
C GLN A 170 3.58 -1.27 0.40
N ALA A 171 4.35 -0.68 1.31
CA ALA A 171 4.39 -1.10 2.71
C ALA A 171 3.27 -0.42 3.53
N ARG A 172 2.62 -1.17 4.43
CA ARG A 172 1.59 -0.67 5.34
C ARG A 172 1.95 -0.90 6.80
N ARG A 173 1.49 0.02 7.67
CA ARG A 173 1.60 -0.12 9.13
C ARG A 173 0.57 -1.06 9.75
N ARG A 174 -0.57 -1.26 9.07
CA ARG A 174 -1.77 -1.97 9.56
C ARG A 174 -2.26 -2.95 8.50
N GLY A 175 -3.10 -3.89 8.93
CA GLY A 175 -3.62 -4.98 8.12
C GLY A 175 -2.83 -6.27 8.31
N LEU A 176 -3.43 -7.39 7.92
CA LEU A 176 -2.76 -8.70 7.94
C LEU A 176 -1.61 -8.72 6.92
N ASP A 177 -1.84 -8.09 5.77
CA ASP A 177 -0.86 -7.94 4.69
C ASP A 177 -0.12 -6.61 4.75
N ARG A 178 1.11 -6.66 5.27
CA ARG A 178 1.94 -5.45 5.37
C ARG A 178 2.59 -5.03 4.06
N MET A 179 2.59 -5.90 3.04
CA MET A 179 3.16 -5.66 1.72
C MET A 179 2.07 -5.93 0.67
N ARG A 180 1.60 -4.89 -0.02
CA ARG A 180 0.49 -5.02 -0.97
C ARG A 180 0.70 -4.20 -2.24
N PHE A 181 0.03 -4.59 -3.31
CA PHE A 181 -0.09 -3.77 -4.51
C PHE A 181 -1.41 -3.01 -4.46
N TYR A 182 -1.33 -1.68 -4.36
CA TYR A 182 -2.52 -0.86 -4.09
C TYR A 182 -2.73 0.25 -5.11
N SER A 183 -1.73 1.11 -5.28
CA SER A 183 -1.82 2.31 -6.10
C SER A 183 -1.29 2.06 -7.50
N THR A 184 -1.93 2.63 -8.53
CA THR A 184 -1.36 2.72 -9.89
C THR A 184 -0.38 3.88 -10.03
N GLN A 185 -0.34 4.78 -9.05
CA GLN A 185 0.54 5.95 -9.00
C GLN A 185 1.76 5.69 -8.13
N PHE A 186 2.91 6.18 -8.57
CA PHE A 186 4.17 6.02 -7.85
C PHE A 186 4.37 7.10 -6.77
N GLY A 187 3.64 6.97 -5.68
CA GLY A 187 3.66 7.88 -4.54
C GLY A 187 4.79 7.59 -3.53
N THR A 188 4.80 8.32 -2.41
CA THR A 188 5.86 8.17 -1.40
C THR A 188 5.84 6.86 -0.63
N PHE A 189 4.71 6.14 -0.63
CA PHE A 189 4.58 4.85 0.08
C PHE A 189 5.05 3.67 -0.79
N GLU A 190 5.07 3.88 -2.10
CA GLU A 190 5.50 2.95 -3.13
C GLU A 190 7.00 3.06 -3.41
N GLN A 191 7.66 4.09 -2.84
CA GLN A 191 9.07 4.37 -3.03
C GLN A 191 9.95 3.59 -2.05
N TRP A 192 10.93 2.91 -2.62
CA TRP A 192 11.96 2.14 -1.95
C TRP A 192 13.33 2.72 -2.28
N GLU A 193 14.33 2.37 -1.50
CA GLU A 193 15.74 2.70 -1.75
C GLU A 193 16.63 1.52 -1.33
N PHE A 194 17.83 1.43 -1.89
CA PHE A 194 18.80 0.42 -1.47
C PHE A 194 19.34 0.73 -0.08
N SER A 195 19.21 -0.20 0.87
CA SER A 195 19.77 -0.04 2.22
C SER A 195 21.29 -0.06 2.23
N ASN A 196 21.89 -0.94 1.42
CA ASN A 196 23.33 -1.23 1.42
C ASN A 196 24.06 -0.57 0.24
N GLY A 197 23.49 0.51 -0.29
CA GLY A 197 23.97 1.15 -1.52
C GLY A 197 23.45 0.46 -2.78
N GLU A 198 23.43 1.22 -3.86
CA GLU A 198 22.99 0.73 -5.17
C GLU A 198 24.03 -0.25 -5.75
N PRO A 199 23.59 -1.38 -6.35
CA PRO A 199 24.50 -2.30 -7.00
C PRO A 199 25.34 -1.58 -8.06
N SER A 200 26.65 -1.85 -8.03
CA SER A 200 27.60 -1.24 -8.95
C SER A 200 27.18 -1.45 -10.41
N THR A 201 27.13 -0.37 -11.17
CA THR A 201 26.90 -0.38 -12.62
C THR A 201 28.02 -1.06 -13.42
N LYS A 202 29.09 -1.51 -12.74
CA LYS A 202 30.20 -2.26 -13.35
C LYS A 202 30.04 -3.77 -13.23
N VAL A 203 29.19 -4.25 -12.30
CA VAL A 203 29.03 -5.68 -12.04
C VAL A 203 27.72 -6.13 -12.66
N SER A 204 27.83 -6.93 -13.73
CA SER A 204 26.66 -7.59 -14.29
C SER A 204 26.23 -8.73 -13.38
N PHE A 205 24.93 -8.84 -13.16
CA PHE A 205 24.36 -9.95 -12.41
C PHE A 205 23.13 -10.48 -13.14
N SER A 206 22.88 -11.77 -12.97
CA SER A 206 21.58 -12.41 -13.18
C SER A 206 20.84 -12.57 -11.86
N ARG A 207 21.61 -12.69 -10.78
CA ARG A 207 21.15 -12.89 -9.42
C ARG A 207 21.97 -12.08 -8.44
N LEU A 208 21.33 -11.37 -7.51
CA LEU A 208 22.02 -10.55 -6.52
C LEU A 208 21.22 -10.38 -5.23
N LYS A 209 21.86 -10.56 -4.08
CA LYS A 209 21.28 -10.27 -2.76
C LYS A 209 21.18 -8.75 -2.58
N LEU A 210 19.95 -8.25 -2.46
CA LEU A 210 19.62 -6.83 -2.36
C LEU A 210 18.69 -6.57 -1.16
N PHE A 211 18.77 -5.34 -0.66
CA PHE A 211 18.05 -4.89 0.52
C PHE A 211 17.35 -3.58 0.17
N PHE A 212 16.02 -3.59 0.20
CA PHE A 212 15.22 -2.41 -0.14
C PHE A 212 14.48 -1.90 1.09
N LYS A 213 14.68 -0.65 1.43
CA LYS A 213 14.02 0.01 2.55
C LYS A 213 12.92 0.93 2.05
N ASN A 214 11.76 0.87 2.68
CA ASN A 214 10.66 1.76 2.31
C ASN A 214 10.94 3.20 2.78
N ARG A 215 10.67 4.19 1.92
CA ARG A 215 10.91 5.61 2.20
C ARG A 215 10.13 6.12 3.42
N ARG A 216 8.84 5.77 3.52
CA ARG A 216 7.94 6.28 4.56
C ARG A 216 7.97 5.41 5.82
N LEU A 217 8.22 4.12 5.65
CA LEU A 217 8.26 3.16 6.73
C LEU A 217 9.64 2.47 6.80
N PRO A 218 10.69 3.16 7.27
CA PRO A 218 12.06 2.63 7.40
C PRO A 218 12.23 1.27 8.08
N MET A 219 11.30 0.89 8.94
CA MET A 219 11.27 -0.41 9.62
C MET A 219 10.91 -1.58 8.69
N PHE A 220 10.37 -1.28 7.51
CA PHE A 220 10.09 -2.26 6.47
C PHE A 220 11.26 -2.31 5.51
N GLU A 221 11.97 -3.44 5.58
CA GLU A 221 13.08 -3.77 4.71
C GLU A 221 12.80 -5.10 4.02
N LEU A 222 12.80 -5.08 2.69
CA LEU A 222 12.71 -6.25 1.85
C LEU A 222 14.13 -6.79 1.62
N ARG A 223 14.45 -7.91 2.28
CA ARG A 223 15.73 -8.62 2.15
C ARG A 223 15.54 -9.80 1.21
N VAL A 224 16.01 -9.67 -0.02
CA VAL A 224 15.70 -10.63 -1.08
C VAL A 224 16.91 -10.86 -1.96
N GLU A 225 16.94 -12.02 -2.57
CA GLU A 225 17.77 -12.24 -3.73
C GLU A 225 16.95 -11.94 -4.98
N VAL A 226 17.43 -10.98 -5.76
CA VAL A 226 16.78 -10.52 -6.98
C VAL A 226 17.30 -11.36 -8.13
N VAL A 227 16.38 -12.01 -8.85
CA VAL A 227 16.65 -12.75 -10.09
C VAL A 227 16.12 -11.92 -11.26
N ARG A 228 16.96 -11.63 -12.25
CA ARG A 228 16.53 -10.96 -13.49
C ARG A 228 15.84 -11.95 -14.40
N ILE A 229 14.63 -11.60 -14.83
CA ILE A 229 13.81 -12.40 -15.74
C ILE A 229 13.86 -11.82 -17.15
N GLY A 230 13.84 -10.49 -17.27
CA GLY A 230 13.84 -9.82 -18.57
C GLY A 230 13.79 -8.31 -18.44
N HIS A 231 13.25 -7.68 -19.47
CA HIS A 231 13.08 -6.23 -19.54
C HIS A 231 11.78 -5.93 -20.29
N ALA A 232 10.92 -5.11 -19.70
CA ALA A 232 9.77 -4.56 -20.38
C ALA A 232 10.23 -3.40 -21.25
N GLU A 233 9.80 -3.38 -22.50
CA GLU A 233 9.96 -2.17 -23.31
C GLU A 233 9.25 -1.02 -22.61
N ARG A 234 9.97 0.10 -22.49
CA ARG A 234 9.56 1.26 -21.72
C ARG A 234 8.13 1.63 -22.07
N SER A 235 7.23 1.33 -21.14
CA SER A 235 5.84 1.69 -21.27
C SER A 235 5.73 3.21 -21.21
N GLU A 236 5.14 3.82 -22.24
CA GLU A 236 4.89 5.27 -22.30
C GLU A 236 4.18 5.78 -21.04
N TYR A 237 3.45 4.90 -20.33
CA TYR A 237 2.76 5.18 -19.07
C TYR A 237 3.69 5.44 -17.86
N ALA A 238 4.94 4.96 -17.83
CA ALA A 238 5.88 5.25 -16.73
C ALA A 238 6.33 6.72 -16.72
N SER A 239 6.26 7.39 -17.88
CA SER A 239 6.53 8.82 -18.03
C SER A 239 5.28 9.68 -17.78
N ALA A 240 4.09 9.07 -17.80
CA ALA A 240 2.80 9.76 -17.67
C ALA A 240 2.41 10.03 -16.20
N GLY A 241 3.32 9.86 -15.24
CA GLY A 241 3.14 10.25 -13.84
C GLY A 241 2.95 11.76 -13.58
N LEU A 242 2.88 12.60 -14.62
CA LEU A 242 2.32 13.96 -14.57
C LEU A 242 1.38 14.27 -15.74
N GLN A 243 0.93 13.28 -16.50
CA GLN A 243 -0.05 13.47 -17.57
C GLN A 243 -1.24 12.54 -17.33
N LEU A 244 -2.31 13.12 -16.76
CA LEU A 244 -3.64 12.51 -16.69
C LEU A 244 -4.02 11.92 -18.06
N GLY A 245 -4.55 10.71 -18.01
CA GLY A 245 -4.81 9.80 -19.13
C GLY A 245 -5.41 10.43 -20.40
N SER A 246 -4.82 10.03 -21.53
CA SER A 246 -5.15 10.32 -22.91
C SER A 246 -5.98 9.21 -23.54
N ASP A 247 -7.23 9.08 -23.11
CA ASP A 247 -8.27 8.41 -23.91
C ASP A 247 -9.69 8.92 -23.61
N GLY A 248 -9.82 10.08 -22.97
CA GLY A 248 -11.03 10.89 -23.09
C GLY A 248 -10.93 11.70 -24.38
N SER A 249 -12.04 11.93 -25.08
CA SER A 249 -12.07 12.84 -26.23
C SER A 249 -11.27 14.10 -25.89
N SER A 250 -10.50 14.64 -26.85
CA SER A 250 -9.60 15.78 -26.62
C SER A 250 -10.28 16.95 -25.89
N GLU A 251 -11.60 17.08 -26.04
CA GLU A 251 -12.46 18.01 -25.30
C GLU A 251 -12.54 17.72 -23.80
N GLN A 252 -12.76 16.46 -23.39
CA GLN A 252 -12.86 16.07 -21.98
C GLN A 252 -11.55 16.30 -21.22
N GLN A 253 -10.40 16.08 -21.86
CA GLN A 253 -9.09 16.41 -21.28
C GLN A 253 -8.89 17.93 -21.10
N ASN A 254 -9.31 18.72 -22.10
CA ASN A 254 -9.24 20.18 -22.02
C ASN A 254 -10.15 20.72 -20.91
N VAL A 255 -11.34 20.15 -20.74
CA VAL A 255 -12.26 20.47 -19.65
C VAL A 255 -11.66 20.07 -18.29
N MET A 256 -11.11 18.87 -18.14
CA MET A 256 -10.44 18.44 -16.90
C MET A 256 -9.23 19.32 -16.56
N ARG A 257 -8.44 19.74 -17.55
CA ARG A 257 -7.31 20.65 -17.35
C ARG A 257 -7.78 22.06 -16.97
N ALA A 258 -8.84 22.57 -17.60
CA ALA A 258 -9.45 23.85 -17.26
C ALA A 258 -10.04 23.83 -15.84
N MET A 259 -10.78 22.79 -15.47
CA MET A 259 -11.32 22.61 -14.13
C MET A 259 -10.22 22.48 -13.07
N SER A 260 -9.17 21.71 -13.35
CA SER A 260 -8.00 21.59 -12.47
C SER A 260 -7.30 22.95 -12.26
N GLY A 261 -7.15 23.74 -13.33
CA GLY A 261 -6.62 25.10 -13.25
C GLY A 261 -7.51 26.04 -12.42
N LEU A 262 -8.83 25.91 -12.54
CA LEU A 262 -9.80 26.72 -11.81
C LEU A 262 -9.78 26.38 -10.31
N LEU A 263 -9.78 25.09 -9.96
CA LEU A 263 -9.64 24.63 -8.58
C LEU A 263 -8.32 25.07 -7.96
N THR A 264 -7.23 24.99 -8.71
CA THR A 264 -5.91 25.45 -8.26
C THR A 264 -5.94 26.95 -7.96
N LYS A 265 -6.52 27.76 -8.85
CA LYS A 265 -6.65 29.21 -8.68
C LYS A 265 -7.51 29.58 -7.46
N GLU A 266 -8.65 28.91 -7.30
CA GLU A 266 -9.54 29.13 -6.15
C GLU A 266 -8.86 28.74 -4.83
N TRP A 267 -8.12 27.63 -4.83
CA TRP A 267 -7.34 27.21 -3.66
C TRP A 267 -6.26 28.22 -3.29
N TYR A 268 -5.49 28.74 -4.26
CA TYR A 268 -4.51 29.81 -3.99
C TYR A 268 -5.19 31.07 -3.44
N SER A 269 -6.30 31.50 -4.03
CA SER A 269 -7.05 32.67 -3.54
C SER A 269 -7.57 32.47 -2.11
N PHE A 270 -8.07 31.26 -1.80
CA PHE A 270 -8.47 30.89 -0.45
C PHE A 270 -7.29 30.95 0.53
N VAL A 271 -6.14 30.37 0.18
CA VAL A 271 -4.93 30.37 1.02
C VAL A 271 -4.44 31.80 1.25
N GLU A 272 -4.42 32.65 0.24
CA GLU A 272 -4.05 34.07 0.38
C GLU A 272 -4.99 34.81 1.34
N LYS A 273 -6.30 34.59 1.21
CA LYS A 273 -7.31 35.17 2.11
C LYS A 273 -7.11 34.70 3.54
N GLU A 274 -6.87 33.41 3.75
CA GLU A 274 -6.61 32.82 5.07
C GLU A 274 -5.33 33.40 5.70
N VAL A 275 -4.24 33.52 4.93
CA VAL A 275 -2.98 34.12 5.39
C VAL A 275 -3.19 35.58 5.79
N LYS A 276 -3.94 36.36 5.00
CA LYS A 276 -4.25 37.76 5.32
C LYS A 276 -5.07 37.88 6.61
N THR A 277 -6.10 37.05 6.78
CA THR A 277 -6.92 37.01 7.98
C THR A 277 -6.08 36.68 9.22
N ARG A 278 -5.22 35.65 9.14
CA ARG A 278 -4.33 35.28 10.26
C ARG A 278 -3.36 36.39 10.63
N LYS A 279 -2.83 37.15 9.67
CA LYS A 279 -1.97 38.32 9.95
C LYS A 279 -2.72 39.37 10.75
N VAL A 280 -3.96 39.70 10.37
CA VAL A 280 -4.79 40.67 11.09
C VAL A 280 -5.10 40.19 12.52
N CYS A 281 -5.51 38.94 12.69
CA CYS A 281 -5.75 38.37 14.02
C CYS A 281 -4.50 38.40 14.90
N ARG A 282 -3.32 38.05 14.36
CA ARG A 282 -2.05 38.11 15.10
C ARG A 282 -1.72 39.54 15.54
N SER A 283 -1.91 40.53 14.67
CA SER A 283 -1.70 41.93 15.03
C SER A 283 -2.65 42.40 16.12
N ARG A 284 -3.93 42.00 16.08
CA ARG A 284 -4.92 42.35 17.10
C ARG A 284 -4.58 41.74 18.46
N CYS A 285 -4.32 40.43 18.51
CA CYS A 285 -3.91 39.77 19.75
C CYS A 285 -2.61 40.36 20.31
N ARG A 286 -1.66 40.75 19.45
CA ARG A 286 -0.42 41.40 19.90
C ARG A 286 -0.69 42.75 20.56
N LEU A 287 -1.61 43.56 20.02
CA LEU A 287 -2.00 44.85 20.62
C LEU A 287 -2.75 44.65 21.94
N GLU A 288 -3.66 43.69 22.02
CA GLU A 288 -4.38 43.34 23.26
C GLU A 288 -3.40 42.93 24.38
N ILE A 289 -2.37 42.13 24.04
CA ILE A 289 -1.32 41.73 25.00
C ILE A 289 -0.48 42.92 25.47
N LEU A 290 -0.16 43.86 24.58
CA LEU A 290 0.60 45.06 24.96
C LEU A 290 -0.22 45.96 25.88
N HIS A 291 -1.48 46.21 25.55
CA HIS A 291 -2.37 47.02 26.38
C HIS A 291 -2.61 46.41 27.78
N ALA A 292 -2.67 45.08 27.87
CA ALA A 292 -2.80 44.37 29.14
C ALA A 292 -1.51 44.42 30.00
N ARG A 293 -0.36 44.78 29.43
CA ARG A 293 0.92 44.92 30.17
C ARG A 293 1.16 46.34 30.69
N ASP A 294 0.50 47.33 30.11
CA ASP A 294 0.61 48.74 30.51
C ASP A 294 -0.38 49.14 31.62
N LEU A 295 -1.28 48.22 32.02
CA LEU A 295 -2.21 48.34 33.16
C LEU A 295 -1.66 47.60 34.39
#